data_AF-A0A7Y5U834-F1
#
_entry.id   AF-A0A7Y5U834-F1
#
_cell.length_a   1.000
_cell.length_b   1.000
_cell.length_c   1.000
_cell.angle_alpha   90.00
_cell.angle_beta   90.00
_cell.angle_gamma   90.00
#
_symmetry.space_group_name_H-M   'P 1'
#
loop_
_entity.id
_entity.type
_entity.pdbx_description
1 polymer ?
#
loop_
_entity_poly.entity_id
_entity_poly.type
_entity_poly.pdbx_seq_one_letter_code
_entity_poly.pdbx_strand_id
1 'polypeptide(L)'
;MRKKPLDMIPFVDIMIVVLFIFATIEEGETTPSTALADLQEQNDKLKADVSKSDAKRIAVEAERDELEKTIEASKQAVEQGLEANRQREVMKALLGEAQVVEVEIEGNPTDAGSVNTCCYRRFAVDAPWKSCGEIPSDGDERARWLDFGAGGLLPELNATGKTPTLVIIRQEKDAAYNISDKLGTDIREKTPIQKAFASTVETSVQRCTAAGAATP
;
A
#
# COMPACT_ATOMS: atom_id res chain seq x y z
N MET A 1 105.92 -46.23 -33.49
CA MET A 1 104.91 -46.48 -32.44
C MET A 1 103.59 -46.86 -33.13
N ARG A 2 103.14 -48.11 -32.99
CA ARG A 2 101.98 -48.66 -33.71
C ARG A 2 100.67 -48.14 -33.09
N LYS A 3 99.84 -47.46 -33.88
CA LYS A 3 98.47 -47.05 -33.52
C LYS A 3 97.59 -48.32 -33.44
N LYS A 4 96.95 -48.55 -32.29
CA LYS A 4 95.95 -49.61 -32.14
C LYS A 4 94.63 -49.18 -32.79
N PRO A 5 93.95 -50.03 -33.57
CA PRO A 5 92.62 -49.72 -34.09
C PRO A 5 91.63 -49.68 -32.91
N LEU A 6 90.84 -48.61 -32.85
CA LEU A 6 89.70 -48.47 -31.93
C LEU A 6 88.61 -49.44 -32.38
N ASP A 7 88.21 -50.32 -31.47
CA ASP A 7 87.10 -51.25 -31.64
C ASP A 7 85.79 -50.44 -31.49
N MET A 8 85.10 -50.20 -32.61
CA MET A 8 83.90 -49.35 -32.69
C MET A 8 82.57 -50.10 -32.46
N ILE A 9 82.63 -51.41 -32.18
CA ILE A 9 81.45 -52.25 -31.98
C ILE A 9 80.48 -51.73 -30.87
N PRO A 10 80.92 -51.21 -29.71
CA PRO A 10 79.98 -50.78 -28.67
C PRO A 10 79.25 -49.45 -28.97
N PHE A 11 79.75 -48.62 -29.91
CA PHE A 11 79.08 -47.36 -30.26
C PHE A 11 77.85 -47.57 -31.14
N VAL A 12 77.86 -48.61 -31.98
CA VAL A 12 76.73 -48.94 -32.86
C VAL A 12 75.54 -49.44 -32.04
N ASP A 13 75.79 -50.26 -31.01
CA ASP A 13 74.74 -50.78 -30.12
C ASP A 13 74.05 -49.65 -29.33
N ILE A 14 74.83 -48.70 -28.79
CA ILE A 14 74.27 -47.54 -28.08
C ILE A 14 73.45 -46.67 -29.03
N MET A 15 73.91 -46.45 -30.27
CA MET A 15 73.16 -45.65 -31.25
C MET A 15 71.85 -46.33 -31.67
N ILE A 16 71.84 -47.66 -31.82
CA ILE A 16 70.63 -48.42 -32.15
C ILE A 16 69.61 -48.36 -31.00
N VAL A 17 70.05 -48.49 -29.74
CA VAL A 17 69.15 -48.38 -28.58
C VAL A 17 68.59 -46.97 -28.46
N VAL A 18 69.40 -45.94 -28.65
CA VAL A 18 68.94 -44.54 -28.61
C VAL A 18 67.94 -44.26 -29.74
N LEU A 19 68.21 -44.71 -30.97
CA LEU A 19 67.27 -44.60 -32.08
C LEU A 19 65.96 -45.37 -31.83
N PHE A 20 66.02 -46.54 -31.21
CA PHE A 20 64.83 -47.31 -30.85
C PHE A 20 63.99 -46.56 -29.81
N ILE A 21 64.62 -45.95 -28.80
CA ILE A 21 63.93 -45.16 -27.77
C ILE A 21 63.27 -43.93 -28.41
N PHE A 22 63.97 -43.18 -29.26
CA PHE A 22 63.37 -42.02 -29.94
C PHE A 22 62.23 -42.42 -30.89
N ALA A 23 62.37 -43.51 -31.65
CA ALA A 23 61.30 -44.02 -32.51
C ALA A 23 60.06 -44.46 -31.71
N THR A 24 60.26 -45.11 -30.55
CA THR A 24 59.13 -45.50 -29.68
C THR A 24 58.47 -44.33 -28.97
N ILE A 25 59.16 -43.19 -28.82
CA ILE A 25 58.58 -41.96 -28.24
C ILE A 25 57.77 -41.20 -29.30
N GLU A 26 58.24 -41.13 -30.55
CA GLU A 26 57.48 -40.50 -31.65
C GLU A 26 56.20 -41.28 -32.03
N GLU A 27 56.18 -42.61 -31.87
CA GLU A 27 54.94 -43.39 -32.08
C GLU A 27 53.94 -43.30 -30.90
N GLY A 28 54.35 -42.72 -29.76
CA GLY A 28 53.50 -42.51 -28.58
C GLY A 28 52.71 -41.18 -28.57
N GLU A 29 53.08 -40.23 -29.42
CA GLU A 29 52.48 -38.89 -29.49
C GLU A 29 51.95 -38.59 -30.89
N THR A 30 50.83 -39.20 -31.29
CA THR A 30 49.88 -38.60 -32.27
C THR A 30 48.66 -39.52 -32.46
N THR A 31 47.97 -39.84 -31.38
CA THR A 31 46.52 -39.98 -31.51
C THR A 31 45.92 -38.61 -31.22
N PRO A 32 45.23 -37.95 -32.16
CA PRO A 32 44.38 -36.80 -31.82
C PRO A 32 43.37 -37.34 -30.80
N SER A 33 43.60 -36.99 -29.55
CA SER A 33 42.97 -37.60 -28.38
C SER A 33 41.46 -37.39 -28.47
N THR A 34 40.74 -38.42 -28.94
CA THR A 34 39.29 -38.50 -28.87
C THR A 34 38.80 -38.22 -27.46
N ALA A 35 39.57 -38.66 -26.45
CA ALA A 35 39.30 -38.35 -25.04
C ALA A 35 39.36 -36.84 -24.71
N LEU A 36 40.22 -36.07 -25.39
CA LEU A 36 40.33 -34.62 -25.17
C LEU A 36 39.20 -33.85 -25.86
N ALA A 37 38.75 -34.33 -27.03
CA ALA A 37 37.53 -33.82 -27.69
C ALA A 37 36.27 -34.15 -26.88
N ASP A 38 36.15 -35.38 -26.36
CA ASP A 38 35.04 -35.80 -25.48
C ASP A 38 35.00 -34.99 -24.18
N LEU A 39 36.17 -34.68 -23.60
CA LEU A 39 36.28 -33.82 -22.42
C LEU A 39 35.89 -32.36 -22.70
N GLN A 40 36.21 -31.84 -23.88
CA GLN A 40 35.77 -30.51 -24.30
C GLN A 40 34.25 -30.46 -24.49
N GLU A 41 33.67 -31.46 -25.16
CA GLU A 41 32.22 -31.57 -25.34
C GLU A 41 31.49 -31.68 -23.99
N GLN A 42 32.01 -32.47 -23.04
CA GLN A 42 31.44 -32.55 -21.70
C GLN A 42 31.54 -31.23 -20.93
N ASN A 43 32.65 -30.49 -21.05
CA ASN A 43 32.80 -29.18 -20.42
C ASN A 43 31.83 -28.16 -21.01
N ASP A 44 31.64 -28.15 -22.32
CA ASP A 44 30.71 -27.23 -22.98
C ASP A 44 29.26 -27.56 -22.61
N LYS A 45 28.92 -28.85 -22.51
CA LYS A 45 27.61 -29.30 -22.01
C LYS A 45 27.38 -28.89 -20.56
N LEU A 46 28.36 -29.09 -19.67
CA LEU A 46 28.29 -28.66 -18.27
C LEU A 46 28.14 -27.15 -18.14
N LYS A 47 28.88 -26.36 -18.94
CA LYS A 47 28.72 -24.89 -18.97
C LYS A 47 27.32 -24.48 -19.42
N ALA A 48 26.77 -25.15 -20.44
CA ALA A 48 25.41 -24.89 -20.90
C ALA A 48 24.38 -25.21 -19.80
N ASP A 49 24.54 -26.34 -19.10
CA ASP A 49 23.64 -26.74 -18.01
C ASP A 49 23.73 -25.80 -16.79
N VAL A 50 24.94 -25.35 -16.43
CA VAL A 50 25.15 -24.36 -15.37
C VAL A 50 24.50 -23.03 -15.72
N SER A 51 24.72 -22.50 -16.94
CA SER A 51 24.09 -21.24 -17.34
C SER A 51 22.57 -21.30 -17.36
N LYS A 52 21.99 -22.46 -17.75
CA LYS A 52 20.55 -22.71 -17.69
C LYS A 52 20.03 -22.81 -16.26
N SER A 53 20.80 -23.41 -15.36
CA SER A 53 20.48 -23.48 -13.93
C SER A 53 20.50 -22.08 -13.29
N ASP A 54 21.51 -21.26 -13.60
CA ASP A 54 21.63 -19.90 -13.08
C ASP A 54 20.49 -19.01 -13.58
N ALA A 55 20.12 -19.11 -14.86
CA ALA A 55 18.96 -18.40 -15.42
C ALA A 55 17.65 -18.79 -14.70
N LYS A 56 17.48 -20.07 -14.37
CA LYS A 56 16.31 -20.53 -13.59
C LYS A 56 16.34 -20.00 -12.16
N ARG A 57 17.50 -19.97 -11.50
CA ARG A 57 17.63 -19.43 -10.14
C ARG A 57 17.27 -17.95 -10.09
N ILE A 58 17.76 -17.17 -11.05
CA ILE A 58 17.42 -15.74 -11.16
C ILE A 58 15.91 -15.55 -11.36
N ALA A 59 15.28 -16.37 -12.23
CA ALA A 59 13.83 -16.30 -12.45
C ALA A 59 13.03 -16.63 -11.18
N VAL A 60 13.44 -17.67 -10.44
CA VAL A 60 12.79 -18.07 -9.18
C VAL A 60 13.01 -17.02 -8.08
N GLU A 61 14.19 -16.42 -8.00
CA GLU A 61 14.46 -15.33 -7.06
C GLU A 61 13.60 -14.10 -7.35
N ALA A 62 13.44 -13.74 -8.63
CA ALA A 62 12.54 -12.64 -9.03
C ALA A 62 11.07 -12.91 -8.69
N GLU A 63 10.59 -14.14 -8.92
CA GLU A 63 9.22 -14.54 -8.55
C GLU A 63 9.02 -14.51 -7.02
N ARG A 64 10.02 -14.94 -6.24
CA ARG A 64 9.97 -14.88 -4.79
C ARG A 64 9.89 -13.43 -4.28
N ASP A 65 10.67 -12.53 -4.84
CA ASP A 65 10.67 -11.12 -4.46
C ASP A 65 9.34 -10.43 -4.81
N GLU A 66 8.70 -10.82 -5.92
CA GLU A 66 7.35 -10.34 -6.28
C GLU A 66 6.28 -10.88 -5.32
N LEU A 67 6.37 -12.15 -4.93
CA LEU A 67 5.47 -12.76 -3.97
C LEU A 67 5.60 -12.10 -2.59
N GLU A 68 6.83 -11.81 -2.16
CA GLU A 68 7.11 -11.18 -0.86
C GLU A 68 6.52 -9.77 -0.79
N LYS A 69 6.66 -8.97 -1.85
CA LYS A 69 5.99 -7.66 -1.97
C LYS A 69 4.47 -7.78 -1.87
N THR A 70 3.89 -8.78 -2.54
CA THR A 70 2.44 -9.01 -2.51
C THR A 70 1.94 -9.38 -1.11
N ILE A 71 2.69 -10.23 -0.40
CA ILE A 71 2.39 -10.64 0.98
C ILE A 71 2.46 -9.43 1.92
N GLU A 72 3.50 -8.59 1.79
CA GLU A 72 3.67 -7.42 2.63
C GLU A 72 2.54 -6.39 2.43
N ALA A 73 2.18 -6.10 1.18
CA ALA A 73 1.05 -5.25 0.86
C ALA A 73 -0.27 -5.81 1.45
N SER A 74 -0.46 -7.13 1.37
CA SER A 74 -1.64 -7.79 1.94
C SER A 74 -1.67 -7.72 3.46
N LYS A 75 -0.53 -7.91 4.13
CA LYS A 75 -0.42 -7.77 5.60
C LYS A 75 -0.78 -6.37 6.05
N GLN A 76 -0.24 -5.36 5.38
CA GLN A 76 -0.55 -3.96 5.69
C GLN A 76 -2.04 -3.65 5.51
N ALA A 77 -2.67 -4.15 4.44
CA ALA A 77 -4.11 -3.99 4.24
C ALA A 77 -4.94 -4.67 5.33
N VAL A 78 -4.55 -5.89 5.76
CA VAL A 78 -5.22 -6.63 6.84
C VAL A 78 -5.06 -5.91 8.17
N GLU A 79 -3.86 -5.43 8.48
CA GLU A 79 -3.57 -4.71 9.73
C GLU A 79 -4.36 -3.39 9.81
N GLN A 80 -4.41 -2.63 8.71
CA GLN A 80 -5.24 -1.42 8.62
C GLN A 80 -6.73 -1.74 8.80
N GLY A 81 -7.21 -2.84 8.21
CA GLY A 81 -8.59 -3.29 8.37
C GLY A 81 -8.92 -3.72 9.80
N LEU A 82 -7.98 -4.42 10.46
CA LEU A 82 -8.13 -4.87 11.84
C LEU A 82 -8.18 -3.69 12.82
N GLU A 83 -7.27 -2.72 12.65
CA GLU A 83 -7.20 -1.54 13.52
C GLU A 83 -8.45 -0.66 13.35
N ALA A 84 -8.92 -0.47 12.11
CA ALA A 84 -10.18 0.21 11.84
C ALA A 84 -11.38 -0.50 12.51
N ASN A 85 -11.41 -1.84 12.48
CA ASN A 85 -12.46 -2.61 13.17
C ASN A 85 -12.35 -2.52 14.69
N ARG A 86 -11.13 -2.56 15.24
CA ARG A 86 -10.91 -2.43 16.69
C ARG A 86 -11.36 -1.06 17.20
N GLN A 87 -10.99 0.01 16.50
CA GLN A 87 -11.46 1.37 16.83
C GLN A 87 -12.99 1.45 16.80
N ARG A 88 -13.65 0.79 15.84
CA ARG A 88 -15.12 0.72 15.77
C ARG A 88 -15.72 -0.02 16.96
N GLU A 89 -15.19 -1.17 17.35
CA GLU A 89 -15.69 -1.93 18.51
C GLU A 89 -15.55 -1.14 19.80
N VAL A 90 -14.40 -0.46 19.99
CA VAL A 90 -14.18 0.43 21.13
C VAL A 90 -15.18 1.58 21.11
N MET A 91 -15.38 2.24 19.97
CA MET A 91 -16.36 3.33 19.86
C MET A 91 -17.78 2.83 20.13
N LYS A 92 -18.17 1.67 19.60
CA LYS A 92 -19.47 1.06 19.88
C LYS A 92 -19.64 0.72 21.37
N ALA A 93 -18.60 0.19 22.02
CA ALA A 93 -18.62 -0.11 23.44
C ALA A 93 -18.69 1.16 24.31
N LEU A 94 -17.97 2.23 23.92
CA LEU A 94 -17.95 3.51 24.63
C LEU A 94 -19.25 4.29 24.49
N LEU A 95 -19.86 4.26 23.30
CA LEU A 95 -21.09 4.97 22.99
C LEU A 95 -22.34 4.16 23.38
N GLY A 96 -22.20 2.85 23.61
CA GLY A 96 -23.30 1.96 23.99
C GLY A 96 -24.39 1.93 22.93
N GLU A 97 -25.64 2.13 23.36
CA GLU A 97 -26.80 2.24 22.46
C GLU A 97 -26.99 3.66 21.89
N ALA A 98 -26.10 4.61 22.20
CA ALA A 98 -26.26 5.97 21.74
C ALA A 98 -26.14 6.05 20.21
N GLN A 99 -27.08 6.75 19.58
CA GLN A 99 -26.97 7.09 18.17
C GLN A 99 -26.01 8.26 18.04
N VAL A 100 -25.04 8.15 17.13
CA VAL A 100 -24.16 9.28 16.81
C VAL A 100 -24.55 9.83 15.46
N VAL A 101 -24.73 11.15 15.39
CA VAL A 101 -24.91 11.88 14.14
C VAL A 101 -23.69 12.77 13.95
N GLU A 102 -23.01 12.55 12.84
CA GLU A 102 -21.90 13.38 12.40
C GLU A 102 -22.44 14.50 11.52
N VAL A 103 -21.99 15.72 11.78
CA VAL A 103 -22.27 16.91 10.98
C VAL A 103 -20.92 17.49 10.57
N GLU A 104 -20.75 17.73 9.28
CA GLU A 104 -19.58 18.39 8.71
C GLU A 104 -20.00 19.73 8.11
N ILE A 105 -19.20 20.76 8.38
CA ILE A 105 -19.40 22.12 7.88
C ILE A 105 -18.18 22.52 7.06
N GLU A 106 -18.39 22.66 5.76
CA GLU A 106 -17.41 23.16 4.79
C GLU A 106 -17.53 24.68 4.66
N GLY A 107 -16.38 25.35 4.59
CA GLY A 107 -16.32 26.80 4.50
C GLY A 107 -15.82 27.28 3.16
N ASN A 108 -16.65 27.98 2.40
CA ASN A 108 -16.27 28.55 1.11
C ASN A 108 -16.14 30.08 1.25
N PRO A 109 -14.92 30.64 1.34
CA PRO A 109 -14.72 32.07 1.45
C PRO A 109 -15.13 32.79 0.15
N THR A 110 -15.84 33.89 0.28
CA THR A 110 -16.32 34.77 -0.80
C THR A 110 -16.03 36.24 -0.46
N ASP A 111 -16.20 37.14 -1.43
CA ASP A 111 -16.03 38.59 -1.23
C ASP A 111 -16.97 39.17 -0.16
N ALA A 112 -18.10 38.52 0.10
CA ALA A 112 -19.11 38.94 1.09
C ALA A 112 -18.96 38.25 2.46
N GLY A 113 -18.02 37.31 2.61
CA GLY A 113 -17.85 36.47 3.81
C GLY A 113 -17.75 34.98 3.46
N SER A 114 -17.87 34.08 4.45
CA SER A 114 -17.86 32.63 4.21
C SER A 114 -19.27 32.07 4.01
N VAL A 115 -19.45 31.29 2.95
CA VAL A 115 -20.63 30.42 2.76
C VAL A 115 -20.36 29.08 3.44
N ASN A 116 -21.26 28.66 4.34
CA ASN A 116 -21.09 27.44 5.13
C ASN A 116 -21.97 26.33 4.55
N THR A 117 -21.38 25.29 3.97
CA THR A 117 -22.13 24.13 3.46
C THR A 117 -22.18 23.04 4.52
N CYS A 118 -23.36 22.47 4.75
CA CYS A 118 -23.61 21.49 5.78
C CYS A 118 -23.88 20.12 5.19
N CYS A 119 -23.29 19.09 5.78
CA CYS A 119 -23.62 17.69 5.48
C CYS A 119 -23.69 16.88 6.76
N TYR A 120 -24.51 15.84 6.77
CA TYR A 120 -24.67 14.98 7.94
C TYR A 120 -24.83 13.52 7.56
N ARG A 121 -24.55 12.65 8.53
CA ARG A 121 -24.90 11.23 8.47
C ARG A 121 -25.07 10.66 9.87
N ARG A 122 -25.75 9.52 9.95
CA ARG A 122 -25.63 8.66 11.13
C ARG A 122 -24.28 7.95 11.11
N PHE A 123 -23.69 7.75 12.28
CA PHE A 123 -22.49 6.95 12.45
C PHE A 123 -22.84 5.46 12.26
N ALA A 124 -22.89 5.04 11.00
CA ALA A 124 -22.94 3.64 10.62
C ALA A 124 -21.97 3.43 9.44
N VAL A 125 -21.44 2.22 9.32
CA VAL A 125 -20.33 1.88 8.40
C VAL A 125 -20.61 2.35 6.97
N ASP A 126 -21.86 2.23 6.51
CA ASP A 126 -22.27 2.52 5.14
C ASP A 126 -23.38 3.59 5.06
N ALA A 127 -23.57 4.38 6.12
CA ALA A 127 -24.56 5.45 6.07
C ALA A 127 -24.12 6.52 5.06
N PRO A 128 -24.96 6.82 4.05
CA PRO A 128 -24.63 7.85 3.06
C PRO A 128 -24.65 9.23 3.73
N TRP A 129 -23.75 10.09 3.28
CA TRP A 129 -23.80 11.51 3.61
C TRP A 129 -24.99 12.17 2.91
N LYS A 130 -25.67 13.05 3.64
CA LYS A 130 -26.79 13.85 3.15
C LYS A 130 -26.41 15.32 3.27
N SER A 131 -26.80 16.14 2.30
CA SER A 131 -26.65 17.59 2.41
C SER A 131 -27.75 18.17 3.31
N CYS A 132 -27.39 19.09 4.21
CA CYS A 132 -28.32 19.94 4.96
C CYS A 132 -28.44 21.35 4.33
N GLY A 133 -27.75 21.61 3.21
CA GLY A 133 -27.74 22.89 2.51
C GLY A 133 -26.77 23.90 3.13
N GLU A 134 -27.01 25.18 2.86
CA GLU A 134 -26.19 26.27 3.40
C GLU A 134 -26.66 26.69 4.80
N ILE A 135 -25.72 26.84 5.74
CA ILE A 135 -25.99 27.31 7.11
C ILE A 135 -25.86 28.83 7.14
N PRO A 136 -26.93 29.56 7.52
CA PRO A 136 -26.85 31.00 7.73
C PRO A 136 -25.87 31.35 8.86
N SER A 137 -25.02 32.34 8.61
CA SER A 137 -24.10 32.87 9.63
C SER A 137 -24.83 33.67 10.70
N ASP A 138 -25.94 34.33 10.33
CA ASP A 138 -26.81 35.07 11.26
C ASP A 138 -27.54 34.12 12.22
N GLY A 139 -27.73 34.57 13.46
CA GLY A 139 -28.36 33.77 14.52
C GLY A 139 -29.83 33.43 14.26
N ASP A 140 -30.62 34.45 13.93
CA ASP A 140 -32.07 34.33 13.76
C ASP A 140 -32.41 33.59 12.46
N GLU A 141 -31.63 33.83 11.40
CA GLU A 141 -31.75 33.06 10.17
C GLU A 141 -31.39 31.58 10.36
N ARG A 142 -30.34 31.27 11.11
CA ARG A 142 -29.95 29.88 11.38
C ARG A 142 -30.97 29.14 12.23
N ALA A 143 -31.51 29.80 13.26
CA ALA A 143 -32.59 29.24 14.07
C ALA A 143 -33.83 28.93 13.21
N ARG A 144 -34.22 29.86 12.32
CA ARG A 144 -35.31 29.64 11.35
C ARG A 144 -34.99 28.52 10.36
N TRP A 145 -33.78 28.46 9.82
CA TRP A 145 -33.31 27.39 8.94
C TRP A 145 -33.43 26.02 9.61
N LEU A 146 -33.08 25.93 10.90
CA LEU A 146 -33.24 24.71 11.69
C LEU A 146 -34.71 24.36 11.89
N ASP A 147 -35.57 25.34 12.19
CA ASP A 147 -37.03 25.15 12.30
C ASP A 147 -37.68 24.67 10.99
N PHE A 148 -37.14 25.05 9.83
CA PHE A 148 -37.54 24.52 8.52
C PHE A 148 -36.97 23.13 8.19
N GLY A 149 -36.28 22.50 9.15
CA GLY A 149 -35.81 21.13 9.04
C GLY A 149 -34.35 20.98 8.61
N ALA A 150 -33.62 22.08 8.33
CA ALA A 150 -32.20 22.07 8.00
C ALA A 150 -31.81 21.00 6.95
N GLY A 151 -32.52 20.97 5.82
CA GLY A 151 -32.28 19.98 4.76
C GLY A 151 -32.42 18.51 5.21
N GLY A 152 -33.23 18.26 6.25
CA GLY A 152 -33.47 16.93 6.81
C GLY A 152 -32.64 16.59 8.05
N LEU A 153 -31.70 17.44 8.46
CA LEU A 153 -30.90 17.24 9.68
C LEU A 153 -31.79 17.16 10.92
N LEU A 154 -32.70 18.11 11.12
CA LEU A 154 -33.54 18.14 12.33
C LEU A 154 -34.45 16.89 12.45
N PRO A 155 -35.15 16.45 11.38
CA PRO A 155 -35.84 15.16 11.38
C PRO A 155 -34.93 13.98 11.73
N GLU A 156 -33.71 13.93 11.21
CA GLU A 156 -32.76 12.84 11.47
C GLU A 156 -32.37 12.77 12.96
N LEU A 157 -32.12 13.94 13.57
CA LEU A 157 -31.80 14.10 14.99
C LEU A 157 -32.99 13.69 15.88
N ASN A 158 -34.22 14.03 15.48
CA ASN A 158 -35.43 13.70 16.23
C ASN A 158 -35.93 12.26 16.01
N ALA A 159 -35.57 11.62 14.90
CA ALA A 159 -35.95 10.24 14.59
C ALA A 159 -35.36 9.20 15.56
N THR A 160 -34.44 9.63 16.44
CA THR A 160 -33.80 8.80 17.45
C THR A 160 -34.72 8.46 18.64
N GLY A 161 -35.84 9.18 18.78
CA GLY A 161 -36.88 8.89 19.77
C GLY A 161 -36.36 8.98 21.20
N LYS A 162 -36.32 7.84 21.91
CA LYS A 162 -35.81 7.75 23.30
C LYS A 162 -34.33 7.40 23.38
N THR A 163 -33.72 7.02 22.26
CA THR A 163 -32.32 6.61 22.24
C THR A 163 -31.44 7.84 22.45
N PRO A 164 -30.49 7.82 23.39
CA PRO A 164 -29.56 8.93 23.57
C PRO A 164 -28.85 9.23 22.25
N THR A 165 -28.85 10.50 21.85
CA THR A 165 -28.20 10.93 20.61
C THR A 165 -27.04 11.84 20.93
N LEU A 166 -25.91 11.53 20.33
CA LEU A 166 -24.70 12.34 20.33
C LEU A 166 -24.57 13.03 18.98
N VAL A 167 -24.30 14.32 18.99
CA VAL A 167 -23.98 15.05 17.77
C VAL A 167 -22.51 15.45 17.79
N ILE A 168 -21.79 15.11 16.74
CA ILE A 168 -20.39 15.52 16.52
C ILE A 168 -20.39 16.47 15.33
N ILE A 169 -20.06 17.73 15.57
CA ILE A 169 -20.03 18.79 14.57
C ILE A 169 -18.56 19.12 14.28
N ARG A 170 -18.12 18.86 13.06
CA ARG A 170 -16.77 19.20 12.59
C ARG A 170 -16.87 20.35 11.62
N GLN A 171 -16.05 21.36 11.84
CA GLN A 171 -16.03 22.57 11.03
C GLN A 171 -14.66 22.76 10.40
N GLU A 172 -14.60 23.03 9.10
CA GLU A 172 -13.38 23.49 8.44
C GLU A 172 -12.95 24.89 8.92
N LYS A 173 -11.64 25.13 8.87
CA LYS A 173 -11.04 26.41 9.26
C LYS A 173 -11.59 27.61 8.47
N ASP A 174 -11.95 27.41 7.20
CA ASP A 174 -12.40 28.48 6.30
C ASP A 174 -13.90 28.83 6.48
N ALA A 175 -14.62 28.04 7.29
CA ALA A 175 -16.01 28.32 7.62
C ALA A 175 -16.14 29.49 8.59
N ALA A 176 -17.34 30.05 8.68
CA ALA A 176 -17.63 31.20 9.53
C ALA A 176 -17.27 30.94 11.00
N TYR A 177 -16.74 31.97 11.66
CA TYR A 177 -16.22 31.87 13.02
C TYR A 177 -17.26 31.28 14.01
N ASN A 178 -16.86 30.19 14.65
CA ASN A 178 -17.62 29.41 15.63
C ASN A 178 -19.02 28.97 15.15
N ILE A 179 -19.21 28.71 13.84
CA ILE A 179 -20.51 28.27 13.34
C ILE A 179 -20.92 26.90 13.90
N SER A 180 -19.95 26.00 14.14
CA SER A 180 -20.18 24.69 14.77
C SER A 180 -20.69 24.78 16.21
N ASP A 181 -20.11 25.64 17.04
CA ASP A 181 -20.56 25.86 18.43
C ASP A 181 -21.96 26.45 18.49
N LYS A 182 -22.23 27.43 17.61
CA LYS A 182 -23.54 28.07 17.48
C LYS A 182 -24.60 27.07 17.06
N LEU A 183 -24.32 26.30 15.99
CA LEU A 183 -25.21 25.24 15.53
C LEU A 183 -25.45 24.18 16.62
N GLY A 184 -24.40 23.79 17.35
CA GLY A 184 -24.52 22.85 18.46
C GLY A 184 -25.41 23.36 19.59
N THR A 185 -25.44 24.67 19.82
CA THR A 185 -26.35 25.30 20.77
C THR A 185 -27.79 25.25 20.27
N ASP A 186 -28.02 25.68 19.02
CA ASP A 186 -29.35 25.68 18.40
C ASP A 186 -29.94 24.25 18.36
N ILE A 187 -29.11 23.23 18.06
CA ILE A 187 -29.52 21.82 18.09
C ILE A 187 -29.97 21.40 19.49
N ARG A 188 -29.19 21.72 20.55
CA ARG A 188 -29.55 21.35 21.93
C ARG A 188 -30.84 22.02 22.39
N GLU A 189 -31.13 23.23 21.91
CA GLU A 189 -32.36 23.94 22.23
C GLU A 189 -33.59 23.36 21.51
N LYS A 190 -33.40 22.82 20.30
CA LYS A 190 -34.49 22.35 19.42
C LYS A 190 -34.71 20.84 19.43
N THR A 191 -33.86 20.07 20.11
CA THR A 191 -33.90 18.60 20.12
C THR A 191 -33.72 18.06 21.53
N PRO A 192 -34.13 16.80 21.82
CA PRO A 192 -33.86 16.17 23.12
C PRO A 192 -32.39 15.75 23.33
N ILE A 193 -31.47 16.21 22.47
CA ILE A 193 -30.05 15.84 22.49
C ILE A 193 -29.36 16.45 23.71
N GLN A 194 -28.73 15.58 24.51
CA GLN A 194 -28.05 16.01 25.72
C GLN A 194 -26.63 16.52 25.47
N LYS A 195 -25.98 16.06 24.39
CA LYS A 195 -24.57 16.36 24.11
C LYS A 195 -24.35 16.60 22.62
N ALA A 196 -23.89 17.81 22.32
CA ALA A 196 -23.35 18.18 21.02
C ALA A 196 -21.90 18.64 21.24
N PHE A 197 -20.98 18.03 20.50
CA PHE A 197 -19.56 18.35 20.50
C PHE A 197 -19.22 19.07 19.22
N ALA A 198 -18.49 20.17 19.31
CA ALA A 198 -18.02 20.93 18.17
C ALA A 198 -16.48 20.94 18.15
N SER A 199 -15.91 20.79 16.96
CA SER A 199 -14.46 20.94 16.76
C SER A 199 -14.16 21.58 15.42
N THR A 200 -13.15 22.47 15.41
CA THR A 200 -12.55 22.98 14.18
C THR A 200 -11.44 22.03 13.73
N VAL A 201 -11.42 21.70 12.45
CA VAL A 201 -10.42 20.84 11.83
C VAL A 201 -9.67 21.58 10.73
N GLU A 202 -8.36 21.35 10.65
CA GLU A 202 -7.51 21.92 9.59
C GLU A 202 -7.60 21.13 8.28
N THR A 203 -7.95 19.85 8.37
CA THR A 203 -8.18 18.99 7.21
C THR A 203 -9.55 19.28 6.61
N SER A 204 -9.63 19.29 5.28
CA SER A 204 -10.92 19.43 4.60
C SER A 204 -11.92 18.36 5.07
N VAL A 205 -13.16 18.78 5.28
CA VAL A 205 -14.31 17.90 5.53
C VAL A 205 -14.65 17.17 4.24
N GLN A 206 -13.93 16.07 4.03
CA GLN A 206 -13.91 15.26 2.80
C GLN A 206 -15.28 14.89 2.23
N ARG A 207 -16.35 14.97 3.03
CA ARG A 207 -17.63 14.36 2.73
C ARG A 207 -18.69 15.35 2.29
N CYS A 208 -18.51 16.65 2.55
CA CYS A 208 -19.36 17.66 1.93
C CYS A 208 -19.09 17.85 0.44
N THR A 209 -17.81 17.76 0.05
CA THR A 209 -17.38 17.86 -1.35
C THR A 209 -17.97 16.74 -2.22
N ALA A 210 -18.21 15.55 -1.66
CA ALA A 210 -18.81 14.41 -2.36
C ALA A 210 -20.35 14.45 -2.40
N ALA A 211 -20.99 15.02 -1.37
CA ALA A 211 -22.45 15.11 -1.28
C ALA A 211 -23.05 16.10 -2.29
N GLY A 212 -22.25 17.06 -2.77
CA GLY A 212 -22.63 18.02 -3.82
C GLY A 212 -22.55 17.47 -5.26
N ALA A 213 -22.00 16.27 -5.48
CA ALA A 213 -21.89 15.68 -6.82
C ALA A 213 -23.15 14.91 -7.27
N ALA A 214 -24.19 14.87 -6.43
CA ALA A 214 -25.51 14.33 -6.79
C ALA A 214 -26.47 15.46 -7.16
N THR A 215 -26.21 16.14 -8.28
CA THR A 215 -27.24 16.86 -9.05
C THR A 215 -27.87 15.86 -10.05
N PRO A 216 -29.18 15.96 -10.33
CA PRO A 216 -30.03 14.89 -10.87
C PRO A 216 -29.69 14.44 -12.30
#